data_AF-A0A2I0D2Q9-F1
#
_entry.id   AF-A0A2I0D2Q9-F1
#
_cell.length_a   1.000
_cell.length_b   1.000
_cell.length_c   1.000
_cell.angle_alpha   90.00
_cell.angle_beta   90.00
_cell.angle_gamma   90.00
#
_symmetry.space_group_name_H-M   'P 1'
#
loop_
_entity.id
_entity.type
_entity.pdbx_description
1 polymer ?
#
loop_
_entity_poly.entity_id
_entity_poly.type
_entity_poly.pdbx_seq_one_letter_code
_entity_poly.pdbx_strand_id
1 'polypeptide(L)' 'MAEEKKCARCGKDAIGVESFGCCTAYVCHDHASSLLLELAPGTSLSSGECYLERFSPSREATDPGSG' A
#
# COMPACT_ATOMS: atom_id res chain seq x y z
N MET A 1 -3.12 0.96 16.35
CA MET A 1 -3.87 1.83 15.42
C MET A 1 -3.30 1.57 14.03
N ALA A 2 -3.74 0.53 13.33
CA ALA A 2 -3.43 0.42 11.91
C ALA A 2 -4.47 1.27 11.19
N GLU A 3 -4.09 2.50 10.87
CA GLU A 3 -4.93 3.41 10.10
C GLU A 3 -5.30 2.68 8.80
N GLU A 4 -6.58 2.42 8.58
CA GLU A 4 -7.06 1.80 7.36
C GLU A 4 -6.72 2.74 6.19
N LYS A 5 -5.61 2.47 5.51
CA LYS A 5 -5.15 3.27 4.37
C LYS A 5 -6.17 3.08 3.26
N LYS A 6 -6.91 4.13 2.90
CA LYS A 6 -7.93 4.10 1.85
C LYS A 6 -7.40 4.71 0.57
N CYS A 7 -7.85 4.16 -0.55
CA CYS A 7 -7.52 4.66 -1.87
C CYS A 7 -8.00 6.11 -2.02
N ALA A 8 -7.10 7.01 -2.38
CA ALA A 8 -7.40 8.44 -2.54
C ALA A 8 -8.45 8.71 -3.65
N ARG A 9 -8.65 7.75 -4.56
CA ARG A 9 -9.53 7.90 -5.72
C ARG A 9 -10.95 7.38 -5.51
N CYS A 10 -11.11 6.27 -4.78
CA CYS A 10 -12.43 5.64 -4.59
C CYS A 10 -12.76 5.26 -3.14
N GLY A 11 -11.84 5.44 -2.19
CA GLY A 11 -12.06 5.15 -0.79
C GLY A 11 -12.07 3.66 -0.41
N LYS A 12 -11.80 2.74 -1.35
CA LYS A 12 -11.60 1.31 -1.06
C LYS A 12 -10.30 1.08 -0.29
N ASP A 13 -10.12 -0.11 0.28
CA ASP A 13 -8.87 -0.51 0.92
C ASP A 13 -7.67 -0.36 -0.03
N ALA A 14 -6.68 0.42 0.39
CA ALA A 14 -5.46 0.57 -0.36
C ALA A 14 -4.60 -0.69 -0.20
N ILE A 15 -4.11 -1.19 -1.32
CA ILE A 15 -3.17 -2.33 -1.34
C ILE A 15 -1.72 -1.86 -1.23
N GLY A 16 -1.50 -0.55 -1.34
CA GLY A 16 -0.18 0.06 -1.32
C GLY A 16 -0.24 1.57 -1.51
N VAL A 17 0.93 2.15 -1.66
CA VAL A 17 1.14 3.58 -1.90
C VAL A 17 2.05 3.78 -3.10
N GLU A 18 1.73 4.79 -3.89
CA GLU A 18 2.54 5.22 -5.02
C GLU A 18 2.93 6.68 -4.82
N SER A 19 4.22 6.94 -4.90
CA SER A 19 4.84 8.26 -4.81
C SER A 19 5.57 8.53 -6.11
N PHE A 20 5.20 9.61 -6.79
CA PHE A 20 5.85 10.08 -8.01
C PHE A 20 6.37 11.49 -7.74
N GLY A 21 7.63 11.58 -7.31
CA GLY A 21 8.27 12.85 -6.95
C GLY A 21 7.66 13.48 -5.70
N CYS A 22 6.90 14.57 -5.87
CA CYS A 22 6.30 15.30 -4.74
C CYS A 22 4.90 14.81 -4.34
N CYS A 23 4.28 13.96 -5.16
CA CYS A 23 2.92 13.49 -4.95
C CYS A 23 2.93 12.05 -4.44
N THR A 24 2.27 11.81 -3.31
CA THR A 24 2.09 10.48 -2.72
C THR A 24 0.60 10.19 -2.58
N ALA A 25 0.15 9.04 -3.08
CA ALA A 25 -1.24 8.63 -3.01
C ALA A 25 -1.39 7.13 -2.69
N TYR A 26 -2.34 6.82 -1.81
CA TYR A 26 -2.74 5.46 -1.53
C TYR A 26 -3.67 4.95 -2.63
N VAL A 27 -3.45 3.72 -3.08
CA VAL A 27 -4.16 3.12 -4.22
C VAL A 27 -4.67 1.73 -3.90
N CYS A 28 -5.87 1.40 -4.36
CA CYS A 28 -6.44 0.05 -4.30
C CYS A 28 -6.05 -0.76 -5.55
N HIS A 29 -6.35 -2.06 -5.56
CA HIS A 29 -6.02 -2.95 -6.69
C HIS A 29 -6.52 -2.47 -8.06
N ASP A 30 -7.62 -1.71 -8.09
CA ASP A 30 -8.23 -1.19 -9.32
C ASP A 30 -7.55 0.09 -9.83
N HIS A 31 -6.99 0.89 -8.91
CA HIS A 31 -6.35 2.18 -9.22
C HIS A 31 -4.82 2.14 -9.14
N ALA A 32 -4.26 1.04 -8.64
CA ALA A 32 -2.82 0.84 -8.55
C ALA A 32 -2.21 0.64 -9.93
N SER A 33 -1.01 1.18 -10.14
CA SER A 33 -0.24 0.88 -11.34
C SER A 33 0.13 -0.61 -11.43
N SER A 34 0.29 -1.12 -12.64
CA SER A 34 0.72 -2.51 -12.89
C SER A 34 2.00 -2.86 -12.12
N LEU A 35 2.95 -1.93 -11.99
CA LEU A 35 4.17 -2.10 -11.21
C LEU A 35 3.91 -2.45 -9.74
N LEU A 36 2.94 -1.79 -9.08
CA LEU A 36 2.54 -2.11 -7.71
C LEU A 36 1.82 -3.45 -7.64
N LEU A 37 1.09 -3.83 -8.69
CA LEU A 37 0.42 -5.13 -8.80
C LEU A 37 1.38 -6.29 -9.08
N GLU A 38 2.54 -6.02 -9.68
CA GLU A 38 3.62 -6.99 -9.89
C GLU A 38 4.53 -7.12 -8.66
N LEU A 39 4.56 -6.10 -7.79
CA LEU A 39 5.28 -6.14 -6.52
C LEU A 39 4.70 -7.21 -5.58
N ALA A 40 5.58 -7.92 -4.90
CA ALA A 40 5.19 -8.85 -3.86
C ALA A 40 4.63 -8.09 -2.63
N PRO A 41 3.61 -8.62 -1.96
CA PRO A 41 3.05 -8.00 -0.76
C PRO A 41 4.10 -7.84 0.35
N GLY A 42 4.22 -6.64 0.92
CA GLY A 42 5.26 -6.29 1.90
C GLY A 42 6.58 -5.83 1.27
N THR A 43 6.62 -5.64 -0.05
CA THR A 43 7.81 -5.15 -0.76
C THR A 43 7.61 -3.71 -1.23
N SER A 44 8.70 -2.94 -1.22
CA SER A 44 8.77 -1.60 -1.81
C SER A 44 9.77 -1.56 -2.96
N LEU A 45 9.41 -0.88 -4.04
CA LEU A 45 10.27 -0.54 -5.17
C LEU A 45 10.54 0.97 -5.16
N SER A 46 11.81 1.33 -5.09
CA SER A 46 12.28 2.71 -5.23
C SER A 46 13.03 2.83 -6.54
N SER A 47 12.69 3.79 -7.39
CA SER A 47 13.35 4.04 -8.67
C SER A 47 13.48 5.54 -8.90
N GLY A 48 14.64 6.08 -8.53
CA GLY A 48 14.93 7.51 -8.61
C GLY A 48 13.95 8.32 -7.76
N GLU A 49 13.12 9.12 -8.42
CA GLU A 49 12.07 9.95 -7.82
C GLU A 49 10.72 9.22 -7.62
N CYS A 50 10.62 7.96 -8.09
CA CYS A 50 9.41 7.14 -7.93
C CYS A 50 9.59 6.17 -6.77
N TYR A 51 8.57 6.02 -5.95
CA TYR A 51 8.53 5.04 -4.85
C TYR A 51 7.17 4.36 -4.80
N LEU A 52 7.17 3.03 -4.85
CA LEU A 52 5.98 2.19 -4.78
C LEU A 52 6.14 1.25 -3.59
N GLU A 53 5.15 1.13 -2.72
CA GLU A 53 5.16 0.16 -1.63
C GLU A 53 3.86 -0.62 -1.60
N ARG A 54 3.96 -1.95 -1.71
CA ARG A 54 2.81 -2.83 -1.57
C ARG A 54 2.67 -3.29 -0.14
N PHE A 55 1.52 -3.01 0.48
CA PHE A 55 1.24 -3.47 1.82
C PHE A 55 1.12 -4.99 1.84
N SER A 56 1.66 -5.60 2.89
CA SER A 56 1.39 -7.00 3.16
C SER A 56 -0.08 -7.15 3.55
N PRO A 57 -0.83 -8.12 2.99
CA PRO A 57 -2.11 -8.48 3.54
C PRO A 57 -1.80 -8.99 4.94
N SER A 58 -2.24 -8.26 5.97
CA SER A 58 -1.97 -8.57 7.37
C SER A 58 -2.37 -10.01 7.62
N ARG A 59 -1.40 -10.91 7.60
CA ARG A 59 -1.56 -12.30 8.02
C ARG A 59 -1.48 -12.38 9.55
N GLU A 60 -1.95 -11.34 10.23
CA GLU A 60 -1.97 -11.20 11.68
C GLU A 60 -3.19 -10.35 12.05
N ALA A 61 -4.34 -11.00 11.97
CA ALA A 61 -5.47 -10.77 12.85
C ALA A 61 -5.42 -11.75 14.04
N THR A 62 -4.21 -12.02 14.55
CA THR A 62 -4.00 -12.56 15.89
C THR A 62 -3.22 -11.48 16.63
N ASP A 63 -3.99 -10.62 17.26
CA ASP A 63 -3.63 -10.00 18.53
C ASP A 63 -3.80 -11.11 19.60
N PRO A 64 -2.75 -11.75 20.12
CA PRO A 64 -2.82 -12.29 21.46
C PRO A 64 -2.55 -11.11 22.38
N GLY A 65 -3.61 -10.64 23.02
CA GLY A 65 -3.65 -9.46 23.86
C GLY A 65 -2.41 -9.27 24.75
N SER A 66 -2.03 -8.00 24.85
CA SER A 66 -1.13 -7.49 25.87
C SER A 66 -1.66 -7.89 27.26
N GLY A 67 -0.85 -8.63 28.01
CA GLY A 67 -1.07 -8.89 29.45
C GLY A 67 -0.45 -7.80 30.31
#